data_AF-A0AAE3AC28-F1
#
_entry.id   AF-A0AAE3AC28-F1
#
_cell.length_a   1.000
_cell.length_b   1.000
_cell.length_c   1.000
_cell.angle_alpha   90.00
_cell.angle_beta   90.00
_cell.angle_gamma   90.00
#
_symmetry.space_group_name_H-M   'P 1'
#
loop_
_entity.id
_entity.type
_entity.pdbx_description
1 polymer ?
#
loop_
_entity_poly.entity_id
_entity_poly.type
_entity_poly.pdbx_seq_one_letter_code
_entity_poly.pdbx_strand_id
1 'polypeptide(L)'
;MRQLILLYWGCVFLMYLSQVYYPTSMQLEGPQTGRCHFMLRKADVFMIAAIVWMTCFSFLRTSYNDTGTYIAHFMDSESVADYFARNGLLDWTGNPLSELYRDAMRDITTNYHIYFFFPAFLSSFAVVKLCKKYSVSPALSLLVFFSIGTYVMYIAALKQCFAMFFLLLALPYAIDKKYVRFYLLVFVAVLFHTHAFMFAIVPLLFGKPWGKVTIAFFGAALFAMATYDATLGAFMEYAQSMGALVAEIEVFDNNAINVLRVAVYWVPALLTLVFRKRLFSNSTRAENLFANMSLISAFILMIGLVQAANLFARMAAYFEIATAITLPWMIKKLFTKRSAQYVTACAAVLYFIYFLYEFGVSKGFGSGYSSITLWQFITSLFGG
;
A
#
# COMPACT_ATOMS: atom_id res chain seq x y z
N MET A 1 10.39 16.98 -5.54
CA MET A 1 10.23 17.07 -4.07
C MET A 1 9.09 17.99 -3.63
N ARG A 2 9.08 19.26 -4.03
CA ARG A 2 8.03 20.23 -3.61
C ARG A 2 6.60 19.72 -3.82
N GLN A 3 6.29 19.17 -4.99
CA GLN A 3 4.97 18.63 -5.30
C GLN A 3 4.55 17.48 -4.36
N LEU A 4 5.48 16.57 -4.03
CA LEU A 4 5.22 15.46 -3.12
C LEU A 4 4.99 15.94 -1.68
N ILE A 5 5.74 16.95 -1.22
CA ILE A 5 5.53 17.56 0.12
C ILE A 5 4.17 18.26 0.19
N LEU A 6 3.75 18.95 -0.87
CA LEU A 6 2.42 19.57 -0.94
C LEU A 6 1.30 18.54 -0.90
N LEU A 7 1.43 17.44 -1.67
CA LEU A 7 0.49 16.32 -1.59
C LEU A 7 0.44 15.73 -0.18
N TYR A 8 1.61 15.47 0.41
CA TYR A 8 1.75 14.88 1.75
C TYR A 8 0.95 15.69 2.78
N TRP A 9 1.28 16.97 2.96
CA TRP A 9 0.65 17.78 4.00
C TRP A 9 -0.78 18.18 3.64
N GLY A 10 -1.07 18.40 2.36
CA GLY A 10 -2.41 18.68 1.86
C GLY A 10 -3.38 17.54 2.18
N CYS A 11 -3.01 16.30 1.84
CA CYS A 11 -3.85 15.13 2.11
C CYS A 11 -3.94 14.82 3.62
N VAL A 12 -2.86 14.99 4.39
CA VAL A 12 -2.90 14.83 5.86
C VAL A 12 -3.85 15.85 6.48
N PHE A 13 -3.81 17.11 6.05
CA PHE A 13 -4.70 18.16 6.51
C PHE A 13 -6.15 17.89 6.12
N LEU A 14 -6.42 17.51 4.87
CA LEU A 14 -7.76 17.13 4.43
C LEU A 14 -8.32 15.96 5.23
N MET A 15 -7.50 14.94 5.53
CA MET A 15 -7.93 13.83 6.37
C MET A 15 -8.13 14.21 7.84
N TYR A 16 -7.41 15.21 8.33
CA TYR A 16 -7.69 15.81 9.64
C TYR A 16 -9.05 16.52 9.65
N LEU A 17 -9.37 17.32 8.63
CA LEU A 17 -10.70 17.95 8.50
C LEU A 17 -11.80 16.90 8.36
N SER A 18 -11.59 15.86 7.54
CA SER A 18 -12.50 14.70 7.45
C SER A 18 -12.71 14.06 8.82
N GLN A 19 -11.66 13.87 9.62
CA GLN A 19 -11.76 13.31 10.97
C GLN A 19 -12.59 14.21 11.91
N VAL A 20 -12.43 15.53 11.83
CA VAL A 20 -13.12 16.50 12.69
C VAL A 20 -14.60 16.66 12.30
N TYR A 21 -14.90 16.80 11.02
CA TYR A 21 -16.24 17.13 10.53
C TYR A 21 -17.09 15.90 10.17
N TYR A 22 -16.47 14.78 9.81
CA TYR A 22 -17.16 13.55 9.39
C TYR A 22 -16.62 12.31 10.14
N PRO A 23 -16.61 12.28 11.48
CA PRO A 23 -16.06 11.15 12.23
C PRO A 23 -16.88 9.87 12.03
N THR A 24 -16.20 8.72 12.01
CA THR A 24 -16.82 7.38 12.08
C THR A 24 -16.75 6.85 13.52
N SER A 25 -17.45 5.74 13.78
CA SER A 25 -17.47 5.10 15.11
C SER A 25 -16.09 4.80 15.68
N MET A 26 -15.08 4.55 14.84
CA MET A 26 -13.71 4.30 15.27
C MET A 26 -13.00 5.56 15.82
N GLN A 27 -13.43 6.76 15.40
CA GLN A 27 -12.84 8.03 15.83
C GLN A 27 -13.63 8.73 16.95
N LEU A 28 -14.87 8.30 17.21
CA LEU A 28 -15.70 8.87 18.27
C LEU A 28 -15.25 8.37 19.66
N GLU A 29 -15.26 9.27 20.65
CA GLU A 29 -15.03 8.95 22.07
C GLU A 29 -16.32 9.14 22.88
N GLY A 30 -16.80 8.08 23.56
CA GLY A 30 -17.87 8.19 24.57
C GLY A 30 -19.22 8.74 24.06
N PRO A 31 -19.97 9.53 24.86
CA PRO A 31 -21.37 9.92 24.59
C PRO A 31 -21.54 10.89 23.40
N GLN A 32 -20.48 11.18 22.64
CA GLN A 32 -20.54 11.89 21.36
C GLN A 32 -21.30 11.12 20.26
N THR A 33 -21.58 9.84 20.47
CA THR A 33 -22.44 9.00 19.62
C THR A 33 -23.86 9.56 19.45
N GLY A 34 -24.39 10.29 20.44
CA GLY A 34 -25.77 10.80 20.40
C GLY A 34 -25.99 12.10 19.61
N ARG A 35 -24.98 12.99 19.53
CA ARG A 35 -25.13 14.33 18.90
C ARG A 35 -24.77 14.38 17.41
N CYS A 36 -23.99 13.42 16.90
CA CYS A 36 -23.48 13.44 15.52
C CYS A 36 -24.30 12.64 14.50
N HIS A 37 -25.49 12.14 14.88
CA HIS A 37 -26.36 11.40 13.96
C HIS A 37 -26.84 12.25 12.77
N PHE A 38 -26.73 13.59 12.84
CA PHE A 38 -27.24 14.51 11.84
C PHE A 38 -26.26 14.80 10.68
N MET A 39 -24.94 14.60 10.85
CA MET A 39 -23.94 14.87 9.79
C MET A 39 -23.50 13.61 9.01
N LEU A 40 -23.91 12.42 9.45
CA LEU A 40 -23.61 11.13 8.81
C LEU A 40 -24.20 10.93 7.40
N ARG A 41 -25.05 11.85 6.91
CA ARG A 41 -25.72 11.75 5.60
C ARG A 41 -25.11 12.60 4.47
N LYS A 42 -24.09 13.44 4.74
CA LYS A 42 -23.44 14.22 3.68
C LYS A 42 -22.16 13.53 3.20
N ALA A 43 -21.88 13.61 1.91
CA ALA A 43 -20.64 13.10 1.33
C ALA A 43 -19.44 13.80 2.00
N ASP A 44 -18.45 13.02 2.45
CA ASP A 44 -17.23 13.55 3.08
C ASP A 44 -16.35 14.22 2.02
N VAL A 45 -16.58 15.52 1.81
CA VAL A 45 -15.92 16.31 0.76
C VAL A 45 -14.40 16.35 0.95
N PHE A 46 -13.91 16.35 2.20
CA PHE A 46 -12.47 16.38 2.47
C PHE A 46 -11.80 15.06 2.12
N MET A 47 -12.46 13.94 2.43
CA MET A 47 -12.00 12.62 2.01
C MET A 47 -11.98 12.50 0.47
N ILE A 48 -13.03 12.97 -0.19
CA ILE A 48 -13.10 12.99 -1.66
C ILE A 48 -11.97 13.84 -2.24
N ALA A 49 -11.72 15.03 -1.70
CA ALA A 49 -10.64 15.90 -2.15
C ALA A 49 -9.25 15.24 -1.98
N ALA A 50 -9.02 14.52 -0.88
CA ALA A 50 -7.77 13.78 -0.66
C ALA A 50 -7.59 12.65 -1.69
N ILE A 51 -8.65 11.89 -1.97
CA ILE A 51 -8.65 10.83 -2.99
C ILE A 51 -8.37 11.42 -4.38
N VAL A 52 -9.03 12.51 -4.74
CA VAL A 52 -8.82 13.19 -6.03
C VAL A 52 -7.38 13.68 -6.15
N TRP A 53 -6.82 14.32 -5.11
CA TRP A 53 -5.45 14.82 -5.17
C TRP A 53 -4.42 13.69 -5.30
N MET A 54 -4.56 12.61 -4.53
CA MET A 54 -3.73 11.41 -4.68
C MET A 54 -3.87 10.83 -6.09
N THR A 55 -5.10 10.69 -6.58
CA THR A 55 -5.36 10.18 -7.94
C THR A 55 -4.64 11.03 -8.99
N CYS A 56 -4.87 12.35 -8.98
CA CYS A 56 -4.24 13.30 -9.91
C CYS A 56 -2.72 13.24 -9.87
N PHE A 57 -2.13 13.17 -8.68
CA PHE A 57 -0.68 13.04 -8.56
C PHE A 57 -0.16 11.74 -9.18
N SER A 58 -0.89 10.64 -9.06
CA SER A 58 -0.46 9.36 -9.63
C SER A 58 -0.65 9.31 -11.15
N PHE A 59 -1.84 9.66 -11.68
CA PHE A 59 -2.14 9.41 -13.10
C PHE A 59 -1.59 10.47 -14.05
N LEU A 60 -1.39 11.71 -13.60
CA LEU A 60 -0.83 12.79 -14.41
C LEU A 60 0.70 12.70 -14.56
N ARG A 61 1.34 11.72 -13.93
CA ARG A 61 2.79 11.54 -14.02
C ARG A 61 3.21 11.21 -15.45
N THR A 62 4.36 11.75 -15.84
CA THR A 62 5.03 11.50 -17.12
C THR A 62 6.30 10.69 -16.93
N SER A 63 6.96 10.83 -15.77
CA SER A 63 8.10 10.00 -15.39
C SER A 63 8.08 9.72 -13.91
N TYR A 64 8.43 8.48 -13.53
CA TYR A 64 8.89 8.05 -12.20
C TYR A 64 9.01 6.52 -12.19
N ASN A 65 10.18 5.98 -11.83
CA ASN A 65 10.42 4.53 -11.77
C ASN A 65 9.97 3.80 -13.07
N ASP A 66 9.28 2.66 -12.97
CA ASP A 66 8.74 1.84 -14.07
C ASP A 66 7.75 2.55 -15.02
N THR A 67 7.44 3.84 -14.81
CA THR A 67 6.49 4.61 -15.65
C THR A 67 6.82 4.54 -17.14
N GLY A 68 8.10 4.68 -17.52
CA GLY A 68 8.51 4.61 -18.92
C GLY A 68 8.19 3.25 -19.56
N THR A 69 8.47 2.16 -18.84
CA THR A 69 8.15 0.79 -19.27
C THR A 69 6.64 0.58 -19.44
N TYR A 70 5.83 1.08 -18.50
CA TYR A 70 4.37 0.99 -18.63
C TYR A 70 3.82 1.80 -19.80
N ILE A 71 4.42 2.96 -20.11
CA ILE A 71 4.03 3.75 -21.29
C ILE A 71 4.41 3.01 -22.56
N ALA A 72 5.63 2.49 -22.67
CA ALA A 72 6.08 1.71 -23.83
C ALA A 72 5.18 0.51 -24.08
N HIS A 73 4.94 -0.32 -23.06
CA HIS A 73 4.05 -1.49 -23.18
C HIS A 73 2.62 -1.12 -23.57
N PHE A 74 2.12 0.05 -23.12
CA PHE A 74 0.79 0.54 -23.51
C PHE A 74 0.76 1.07 -24.95
N MET A 75 1.87 1.63 -25.45
CA MET A 75 1.94 2.09 -26.84
C MET A 75 2.09 0.92 -27.82
N ASP A 76 2.76 -0.15 -27.39
CA ASP A 76 3.01 -1.36 -28.16
C ASP A 76 1.95 -2.46 -27.92
N SER A 77 0.88 -2.17 -27.17
CA SER A 77 -0.12 -3.18 -26.83
C SER A 77 -0.95 -3.61 -28.05
N GLU A 78 -1.27 -4.90 -28.07
CA GLU A 78 -2.15 -5.52 -29.05
C GLU A 78 -3.63 -5.13 -28.82
N SER A 79 -4.52 -5.50 -29.74
CA SER A 79 -5.96 -5.31 -29.55
C SER A 79 -6.54 -6.35 -28.59
N VAL A 80 -7.72 -6.07 -28.01
CA VAL A 80 -8.42 -7.05 -27.16
C VAL A 80 -8.77 -8.32 -27.96
N ALA A 81 -9.03 -8.19 -29.26
CA ALA A 81 -9.31 -9.34 -30.11
C ALA A 81 -8.10 -10.29 -30.20
N ASP A 82 -6.91 -9.71 -30.39
CA ASP A 82 -5.65 -10.46 -30.47
C ASP A 82 -5.33 -11.14 -29.12
N TYR A 83 -5.56 -10.44 -28.01
CA TYR A 83 -5.41 -10.98 -26.66
C TYR A 83 -6.22 -12.27 -26.47
N PHE A 84 -7.49 -12.29 -26.88
CA PHE A 84 -8.33 -13.48 -26.78
C PHE A 84 -7.94 -14.55 -27.80
N ALA A 85 -7.50 -14.16 -29.01
CA ALA A 85 -7.04 -15.10 -30.04
C ALA A 85 -5.83 -15.92 -29.58
N ARG A 86 -4.92 -15.33 -28.79
CA ARG A 86 -3.75 -16.02 -28.21
C ARG A 86 -4.01 -16.71 -26.87
N ASN A 87 -5.28 -16.84 -26.44
CA ASN A 87 -5.66 -17.37 -25.13
C ASN A 87 -5.01 -16.61 -23.96
N GLY A 88 -4.93 -15.28 -24.01
CA GLY A 88 -4.25 -14.46 -23.01
C GLY A 88 -4.72 -14.65 -21.55
N LEU A 89 -5.96 -15.13 -21.33
CA LEU A 89 -6.44 -15.51 -19.99
C LEU A 89 -5.73 -16.73 -19.38
N LEU A 90 -5.20 -17.61 -20.23
CA LEU A 90 -4.43 -18.79 -19.85
C LEU A 90 -2.92 -18.51 -19.80
N ASP A 91 -2.48 -17.34 -20.26
CA ASP A 91 -1.10 -16.90 -20.16
C ASP A 91 -0.84 -16.18 -18.84
N TRP A 92 -0.49 -16.96 -17.82
CA TRP A 92 -0.23 -16.45 -16.48
C TRP A 92 1.09 -15.68 -16.38
N THR A 93 1.90 -15.65 -17.44
CA THR A 93 3.23 -15.05 -17.43
C THR A 93 3.20 -13.52 -17.40
N GLY A 94 2.27 -12.91 -18.16
CA GLY A 94 2.12 -11.46 -18.27
C GLY A 94 1.26 -10.79 -17.19
N ASN A 95 0.64 -11.57 -16.30
CA ASN A 95 -0.52 -11.20 -15.46
C ASN A 95 -1.77 -10.93 -16.31
N PRO A 96 -2.64 -11.94 -16.50
CA PRO A 96 -3.70 -11.92 -17.50
C PRO A 96 -4.61 -10.69 -17.45
N LEU A 97 -5.07 -10.29 -16.26
CA LEU A 97 -5.99 -9.16 -16.13
C LEU A 97 -5.29 -7.81 -16.28
N SER A 98 -4.00 -7.73 -16.02
CA SER A 98 -3.23 -6.50 -16.28
C SER A 98 -2.99 -6.29 -17.76
N GLU A 99 -2.71 -7.34 -18.52
CA GLU A 99 -2.61 -7.28 -19.99
C GLU A 99 -3.97 -6.94 -20.60
N LEU A 100 -5.02 -7.68 -20.22
CA LEU A 100 -6.37 -7.40 -20.70
C LEU A 100 -6.80 -5.95 -20.41
N TYR A 101 -6.48 -5.43 -19.23
CA TYR A 101 -6.76 -4.03 -18.90
C TYR A 101 -6.00 -3.05 -19.79
N ARG A 102 -4.70 -3.28 -20.01
CA ARG A 102 -3.86 -2.44 -20.87
C ARG A 102 -4.40 -2.44 -22.30
N ASP A 103 -4.66 -3.61 -22.86
CA ASP A 103 -5.10 -3.80 -24.24
C ASP A 103 -6.52 -3.19 -24.42
N ALA A 104 -7.42 -3.38 -23.45
CA ALA A 104 -8.73 -2.74 -23.45
C ALA A 104 -8.66 -1.21 -23.35
N MET A 105 -7.74 -0.66 -22.56
CA MET A 105 -7.55 0.79 -22.52
C MET A 105 -6.98 1.32 -23.83
N ARG A 106 -6.11 0.55 -24.50
CA ARG A 106 -5.54 0.94 -25.79
C ARG A 106 -6.59 1.02 -26.89
N ASP A 107 -7.50 0.04 -26.94
CA ASP A 107 -8.62 0.05 -27.89
C ASP A 107 -9.53 1.27 -27.70
N ILE A 108 -9.62 1.80 -26.47
CA ILE A 108 -10.43 2.97 -26.14
C ILE A 108 -9.68 4.29 -26.42
N THR A 109 -8.38 4.35 -26.16
CA THR A 109 -7.61 5.59 -26.23
C THR A 109 -6.11 5.38 -26.43
N THR A 110 -5.47 6.35 -27.09
CA THR A 110 -4.00 6.44 -27.18
C THR A 110 -3.37 7.23 -26.03
N ASN A 111 -4.18 7.84 -25.16
CA ASN A 111 -3.70 8.65 -24.04
C ASN A 111 -3.41 7.79 -22.80
N TYR A 112 -2.14 7.52 -22.51
CA TYR A 112 -1.72 6.68 -21.39
C TYR A 112 -2.10 7.24 -20.01
N HIS A 113 -2.40 8.53 -19.87
CA HIS A 113 -2.89 9.08 -18.61
C HIS A 113 -4.26 8.49 -18.24
N ILE A 114 -5.11 8.18 -19.22
CA ILE A 114 -6.39 7.49 -18.99
C ILE A 114 -6.12 6.04 -18.54
N TYR A 115 -5.14 5.37 -19.14
CA TYR A 115 -4.68 4.05 -18.68
C TYR A 115 -4.16 4.08 -17.23
N PHE A 116 -3.52 5.15 -16.79
CA PHE A 116 -3.09 5.28 -15.39
C PHE A 116 -4.21 5.68 -14.42
N PHE A 117 -5.30 6.26 -14.92
CA PHE A 117 -6.35 6.84 -14.08
C PHE A 117 -7.05 5.81 -13.18
N PHE A 118 -7.50 4.67 -13.72
CA PHE A 118 -8.28 3.70 -12.93
C PHE A 118 -7.46 3.05 -11.80
N PRO A 119 -6.23 2.53 -12.03
CA PRO A 119 -5.40 2.03 -10.94
C PRO A 119 -5.11 3.10 -9.88
N ALA A 120 -4.82 4.33 -10.29
CA ALA A 120 -4.57 5.45 -9.39
C ALA A 120 -5.79 5.79 -8.52
N PHE A 121 -6.97 5.86 -9.12
CA PHE A 121 -8.22 6.18 -8.44
C PHE A 121 -8.64 5.07 -7.47
N LEU A 122 -8.69 3.82 -7.96
CA LEU A 122 -9.18 2.69 -7.19
C LEU A 122 -8.29 2.40 -5.97
N SER A 123 -6.97 2.42 -6.15
CA SER A 123 -6.02 2.25 -5.04
C SER A 123 -6.13 3.37 -4.01
N SER A 124 -6.14 4.63 -4.44
CA SER A 124 -6.29 5.80 -3.55
C SER A 124 -7.60 5.77 -2.77
N PHE A 125 -8.70 5.44 -3.46
CA PHE A 125 -10.02 5.26 -2.84
C PHE A 125 -9.99 4.16 -1.77
N ALA A 126 -9.45 2.99 -2.08
CA ALA A 126 -9.40 1.88 -1.14
C ALA A 126 -8.53 2.20 0.09
N VAL A 127 -7.36 2.81 -0.09
CA VAL A 127 -6.46 3.22 1.00
C VAL A 127 -7.17 4.20 1.92
N VAL A 128 -7.69 5.31 1.39
CA VAL A 128 -8.31 6.37 2.19
C VAL A 128 -9.54 5.84 2.92
N LYS A 129 -10.38 5.05 2.25
CA LYS A 129 -11.57 4.42 2.85
C LYS A 129 -11.19 3.44 3.96
N LEU A 130 -10.13 2.65 3.79
CA LEU A 130 -9.66 1.72 4.81
C LEU A 130 -9.12 2.46 6.04
N CYS A 131 -8.29 3.48 5.83
CA CYS A 131 -7.81 4.36 6.90
C CYS A 131 -8.97 5.02 7.65
N LYS A 132 -9.96 5.55 6.92
CA LYS A 132 -11.15 6.17 7.52
C LYS A 132 -11.98 5.19 8.34
N LYS A 133 -12.06 3.92 7.92
CA LYS A 133 -12.85 2.89 8.60
C LYS A 133 -12.16 2.30 9.83
N TYR A 134 -10.85 2.04 9.76
CA TYR A 134 -10.14 1.25 10.77
C TYR A 134 -9.14 2.03 11.62
N SER A 135 -8.78 3.27 11.28
CA SER A 135 -7.86 4.07 12.08
C SER A 135 -8.58 4.93 13.11
N VAL A 136 -8.04 5.00 14.33
CA VAL A 136 -8.45 5.97 15.35
C VAL A 136 -8.04 7.41 15.00
N SER A 137 -7.07 7.58 14.10
CA SER A 137 -6.62 8.88 13.59
C SER A 137 -6.23 8.74 12.10
N PRO A 138 -7.20 8.90 11.17
CA PRO A 138 -6.94 8.78 9.74
C PRO A 138 -5.84 9.74 9.24
N ALA A 139 -5.72 10.93 9.84
CA ALA A 139 -4.67 11.88 9.49
C ALA A 139 -3.26 11.34 9.81
N LEU A 140 -3.07 10.79 11.01
CA LEU A 140 -1.79 10.19 11.40
C LEU A 140 -1.49 8.93 10.60
N SER A 141 -2.50 8.10 10.29
CA SER A 141 -2.30 6.95 9.43
C SER A 141 -1.88 7.36 8.02
N LEU A 142 -2.52 8.37 7.43
CA LEU A 142 -2.12 8.83 6.10
C LEU A 142 -0.71 9.44 6.13
N LEU A 143 -0.37 10.16 7.18
CA LEU A 143 0.99 10.68 7.42
C LEU A 143 2.01 9.53 7.37
N VAL A 144 1.83 8.50 8.21
CA VAL A 144 2.73 7.34 8.24
C VAL A 144 2.75 6.62 6.90
N PHE A 145 1.61 6.46 6.23
CA PHE A 145 1.47 5.81 4.91
C PHE A 145 2.30 6.52 3.83
N PHE A 146 2.31 7.85 3.81
CA PHE A 146 3.22 8.59 2.94
C PHE A 146 4.67 8.46 3.40
N SER A 147 4.94 8.56 4.70
CA SER A 147 6.29 8.57 5.25
C SER A 147 7.07 7.30 5.00
N ILE A 148 6.42 6.15 5.18
CA ILE A 148 7.05 4.85 4.94
C ILE A 148 7.17 4.53 3.44
N GLY A 149 6.60 5.36 2.58
CA GLY A 149 6.74 5.29 1.14
C GLY A 149 5.74 4.40 0.41
N THR A 150 4.74 3.86 1.10
CA THR A 150 3.75 2.95 0.51
C THR A 150 2.98 3.61 -0.63
N TYR A 151 2.60 4.88 -0.47
CA TYR A 151 1.95 5.63 -1.55
C TYR A 151 2.84 5.73 -2.80
N VAL A 152 4.12 6.07 -2.61
CA VAL A 152 5.06 6.24 -3.71
C VAL A 152 5.35 4.91 -4.40
N MET A 153 5.36 3.80 -3.64
CA MET A 153 5.42 2.45 -4.20
C MET A 153 4.20 2.16 -5.08
N TYR A 154 2.99 2.55 -4.67
CA TYR A 154 1.78 2.36 -5.46
C TYR A 154 1.75 3.24 -6.72
N ILE A 155 2.44 4.38 -6.73
CA ILE A 155 2.68 5.14 -7.96
C ILE A 155 3.65 4.39 -8.86
N ALA A 156 4.75 3.88 -8.30
CA ALA A 156 5.80 3.21 -9.06
C ALA A 156 5.34 1.92 -9.74
N ALA A 157 4.62 1.04 -9.02
CA ALA A 157 4.30 -0.31 -9.46
C ALA A 157 2.82 -0.42 -9.89
N LEU A 158 2.52 -0.13 -11.17
CA LEU A 158 1.14 0.01 -11.66
C LEU A 158 0.30 -1.28 -11.53
N LYS A 159 0.86 -2.44 -11.88
CA LYS A 159 0.17 -3.74 -11.75
C LYS A 159 -0.18 -4.02 -10.28
N GLN A 160 0.79 -3.84 -9.38
CA GLN A 160 0.58 -4.00 -7.95
C GLN A 160 -0.43 -2.98 -7.39
N CYS A 161 -0.37 -1.73 -7.84
CA CYS A 161 -1.31 -0.68 -7.48
C CYS A 161 -2.76 -1.09 -7.77
N PHE A 162 -3.00 -1.71 -8.93
CA PHE A 162 -4.31 -2.22 -9.28
C PHE A 162 -4.71 -3.42 -8.41
N ALA A 163 -3.81 -4.39 -8.19
CA ALA A 163 -4.06 -5.53 -7.31
C ALA A 163 -4.41 -5.09 -5.88
N MET A 164 -3.76 -4.04 -5.35
CA MET A 164 -4.01 -3.53 -4.00
C MET A 164 -5.46 -3.10 -3.78
N PHE A 165 -6.16 -2.57 -4.79
CA PHE A 165 -7.58 -2.24 -4.67
C PHE A 165 -8.41 -3.45 -4.20
N PHE A 166 -8.24 -4.59 -4.87
CA PHE A 166 -8.96 -5.83 -4.56
C PHE A 166 -8.54 -6.40 -3.20
N LEU A 167 -7.24 -6.35 -2.87
CA LEU A 167 -6.73 -6.84 -1.58
C LEU A 167 -7.26 -6.03 -0.40
N LEU A 168 -7.28 -4.70 -0.50
CA LEU A 168 -7.82 -3.83 0.55
C LEU A 168 -9.35 -3.99 0.67
N LEU A 169 -10.05 -4.24 -0.44
CA LEU A 169 -11.47 -4.60 -0.44
C LEU A 169 -11.73 -5.97 0.19
N ALA A 170 -10.78 -6.90 0.10
CA ALA A 170 -10.85 -8.24 0.68
C ALA A 170 -10.74 -8.23 2.23
N LEU A 171 -9.96 -7.31 2.80
CA LEU A 171 -9.66 -7.25 4.23
C LEU A 171 -10.90 -7.31 5.16
N PRO A 172 -11.97 -6.49 4.95
CA PRO A 172 -13.20 -6.60 5.74
C PRO A 172 -13.80 -8.01 5.73
N TYR A 173 -13.77 -8.73 4.60
CA TYR A 173 -14.31 -10.09 4.53
C TYR A 173 -13.48 -11.07 5.37
N ALA A 174 -12.15 -10.93 5.43
CA ALA A 174 -11.32 -11.73 6.33
C ALA A 174 -11.61 -11.43 7.80
N ILE A 175 -11.80 -10.15 8.15
CA ILE A 175 -12.15 -9.71 9.51
C ILE A 175 -13.49 -10.34 9.93
N ASP A 176 -14.48 -10.33 9.03
CA ASP A 176 -15.83 -10.88 9.25
C ASP A 176 -15.91 -12.42 9.09
N LYS A 177 -14.78 -13.13 8.93
CA LYS A 177 -14.71 -14.59 8.69
C LYS A 177 -15.39 -15.07 7.39
N LYS A 178 -15.67 -14.18 6.44
CA LYS A 178 -16.25 -14.50 5.12
C LYS A 178 -15.14 -14.91 4.14
N TYR A 179 -14.44 -16.00 4.45
CA TYR A 179 -13.21 -16.38 3.76
C TYR A 179 -13.38 -16.71 2.28
N VAL A 180 -14.54 -17.22 1.85
CA VAL A 180 -14.81 -17.46 0.43
C VAL A 180 -14.72 -16.15 -0.37
N ARG A 181 -15.41 -15.09 0.08
CA ARG A 181 -15.36 -13.78 -0.58
C ARG A 181 -13.96 -13.16 -0.51
N PHE A 182 -13.25 -13.37 0.58
CA PHE A 182 -11.87 -12.94 0.74
C PHE A 182 -10.96 -13.60 -0.31
N TYR A 183 -10.95 -14.94 -0.40
CA TYR A 183 -10.09 -15.67 -1.32
C TYR A 183 -10.45 -15.42 -2.79
N LEU A 184 -11.73 -15.22 -3.12
CA LEU A 184 -12.13 -14.80 -4.47
C LEU A 184 -11.50 -13.45 -4.87
N LEU A 185 -11.52 -12.45 -3.97
CA LEU A 185 -10.88 -11.16 -4.24
C LEU A 185 -9.36 -11.24 -4.30
N VAL A 186 -8.74 -12.07 -3.45
CA VAL A 186 -7.29 -12.34 -3.52
C VAL A 186 -6.94 -13.01 -4.85
N PHE A 187 -7.75 -13.96 -5.31
CA PHE A 187 -7.56 -14.61 -6.61
C PHE A 187 -7.64 -13.59 -7.76
N VAL A 188 -8.63 -12.70 -7.77
CA VAL A 188 -8.69 -11.61 -8.76
C VAL A 188 -7.44 -10.72 -8.69
N ALA A 189 -6.96 -10.39 -7.49
CA ALA A 189 -5.74 -9.60 -7.32
C ALA A 189 -4.49 -10.30 -7.88
N VAL A 190 -4.38 -11.63 -7.73
CA VAL A 190 -3.29 -12.45 -8.31
C VAL A 190 -3.27 -12.35 -9.83
N LEU A 191 -4.43 -12.29 -10.48
CA LEU A 191 -4.50 -12.15 -11.94
C LEU A 191 -4.03 -10.78 -12.45
N PHE A 192 -4.09 -9.73 -11.63
CA PHE A 192 -3.48 -8.42 -11.92
C PHE A 192 -1.99 -8.41 -11.58
N HIS A 193 -1.59 -9.08 -10.51
CA HIS A 193 -0.19 -9.15 -10.13
C HIS A 193 0.08 -10.41 -9.31
N THR A 194 0.84 -11.36 -9.88
CA THR A 194 1.00 -12.71 -9.33
C THR A 194 1.40 -12.68 -7.85
N HIS A 195 2.34 -11.82 -7.45
CA HIS A 195 2.81 -11.72 -6.06
C HIS A 195 1.75 -11.28 -5.04
N ALA A 196 0.56 -10.84 -5.48
CA ALA A 196 -0.58 -10.60 -4.59
C ALA A 196 -1.02 -11.87 -3.83
N PHE A 197 -0.59 -13.07 -4.27
CA PHE A 197 -0.84 -14.33 -3.59
C PHE A 197 -0.37 -14.31 -2.13
N MET A 198 0.65 -13.50 -1.81
CA MET A 198 1.15 -13.31 -0.44
C MET A 198 0.03 -12.94 0.53
N PHE A 199 -1.00 -12.23 0.07
CA PHE A 199 -2.13 -11.83 0.90
C PHE A 199 -2.98 -13.03 1.37
N ALA A 200 -2.87 -14.21 0.74
CA ALA A 200 -3.58 -15.42 1.14
C ALA A 200 -3.27 -15.88 2.58
N ILE A 201 -2.16 -15.42 3.17
CA ILE A 201 -1.79 -15.73 4.57
C ILE A 201 -2.60 -14.93 5.60
N VAL A 202 -3.33 -13.88 5.21
CA VAL A 202 -4.07 -12.98 6.11
C VAL A 202 -4.96 -13.71 7.12
N PRO A 203 -5.71 -14.79 6.77
CA PRO A 203 -6.49 -15.55 7.74
C PRO A 203 -5.69 -16.19 8.88
N LEU A 204 -4.38 -16.38 8.72
CA LEU A 204 -3.48 -16.88 9.78
C LEU A 204 -3.07 -15.77 10.77
N LEU A 205 -3.25 -14.51 10.39
CA LEU A 205 -2.75 -13.33 11.11
C LEU A 205 -3.75 -12.76 12.13
N PHE A 206 -4.80 -13.49 12.51
CA PHE A 206 -5.79 -13.03 13.50
C PHE A 206 -5.43 -13.31 14.96
N GLY A 207 -4.38 -14.08 15.22
CA GLY A 207 -3.89 -14.37 16.58
C GLY A 207 -3.26 -13.16 17.26
N LYS A 208 -3.00 -13.24 18.56
CA LYS A 208 -2.26 -12.17 19.26
C LYS A 208 -0.82 -12.07 18.69
N PRO A 209 -0.29 -10.86 18.44
CA PRO A 209 1.09 -10.67 18.02
C PRO A 209 2.09 -11.36 18.94
N TRP A 210 3.21 -11.80 18.37
CA TRP A 210 4.21 -12.66 19.04
C TRP A 210 3.62 -13.96 19.59
N GLY A 211 2.59 -14.49 18.91
CA GLY A 211 2.10 -15.86 19.07
C GLY A 211 2.87 -16.84 18.19
N LYS A 212 2.44 -18.11 18.19
CA LYS A 212 3.10 -19.20 17.43
C LYS A 212 3.26 -18.87 15.94
N VAL A 213 2.22 -18.33 15.32
CA VAL A 213 2.22 -17.97 13.88
C VAL A 213 3.24 -16.89 13.56
N THR A 214 3.23 -15.77 14.31
CA THR A 214 4.21 -14.69 14.10
C THR A 214 5.64 -15.10 14.40
N ILE A 215 5.86 -15.95 15.41
CA ILE A 215 7.18 -16.48 15.73
C ILE A 215 7.67 -17.39 14.60
N ALA A 216 6.79 -18.22 14.03
CA ALA A 216 7.12 -19.05 12.87
C ALA A 216 7.51 -18.18 11.65
N PHE A 217 6.76 -17.12 11.34
CA PHE A 217 7.13 -16.19 10.26
C PHE A 217 8.45 -15.45 10.53
N PHE A 218 8.70 -15.05 11.78
CA PHE A 218 9.98 -14.43 12.15
C PHE A 218 11.14 -15.41 11.97
N GLY A 219 10.98 -16.66 12.44
CA GLY A 219 11.97 -17.73 12.23
C GLY A 219 12.20 -18.04 10.75
N ALA A 220 11.14 -18.07 9.94
CA ALA A 220 11.24 -18.25 8.49
C ALA A 220 11.98 -17.10 7.81
N ALA A 221 11.75 -15.84 8.24
CA ALA A 221 12.50 -14.70 7.72
C ALA A 221 13.99 -14.77 8.08
N LEU A 222 14.33 -15.15 9.32
CA LEU A 222 15.72 -15.36 9.73
C LEU A 222 16.38 -16.51 8.96
N PHE A 223 15.66 -17.61 8.73
CA PHE A 223 16.12 -18.73 7.92
C PHE A 223 16.37 -18.31 6.46
N ALA A 224 15.44 -17.56 5.87
CA ALA A 224 15.59 -17.01 4.51
C ALA A 224 16.81 -16.09 4.40
N MET A 225 17.10 -15.28 5.43
CA MET A 225 18.32 -14.47 5.47
C MET A 225 19.60 -15.30 5.61
N ALA A 226 19.58 -16.33 6.45
CA ALA A 226 20.74 -17.21 6.66
C ALA A 226 21.04 -18.09 5.44
N THR A 227 20.04 -18.41 4.63
CA THR A 227 20.12 -19.26 3.43
C THR A 227 19.74 -18.47 2.17
N TYR A 228 20.14 -17.19 2.11
CA TYR A 228 19.66 -16.22 1.11
C TYR A 228 19.75 -16.75 -0.32
N ASP A 229 20.93 -17.19 -0.77
CA ASP A 229 21.14 -17.62 -2.16
C ASP A 229 20.28 -18.84 -2.51
N ALA A 230 20.17 -19.81 -1.59
CA ALA A 230 19.35 -21.00 -1.78
C ALA A 230 17.84 -20.68 -1.76
N THR A 231 17.40 -19.84 -0.83
CA THR A 231 16.00 -19.44 -0.71
C THR A 231 15.56 -18.60 -1.90
N LEU A 232 16.37 -17.65 -2.33
CA LEU A 232 16.09 -16.82 -3.49
C LEU A 232 16.09 -17.65 -4.78
N GLY A 233 17.06 -18.55 -4.95
CA GLY A 233 17.11 -19.49 -6.07
C GLY A 233 15.85 -20.34 -6.16
N ALA A 234 15.44 -20.97 -5.07
CA ALA A 234 14.22 -21.79 -5.02
C ALA A 234 12.95 -20.95 -5.28
N PHE A 235 12.90 -19.71 -4.76
CA PHE A 235 11.79 -18.79 -5.01
C PHE A 235 11.71 -18.38 -6.48
N MET A 236 12.85 -18.11 -7.12
CA MET A 236 12.93 -17.79 -8.55
C MET A 236 12.53 -18.96 -9.44
N GLU A 237 13.03 -20.17 -9.14
CA GLU A 237 12.66 -21.39 -9.86
C GLU A 237 11.15 -21.65 -9.74
N TYR A 238 10.58 -21.51 -8.55
CA TYR A 238 9.14 -21.62 -8.35
C TYR A 238 8.36 -20.55 -9.12
N ALA A 239 8.80 -19.29 -9.09
CA ALA A 239 8.15 -18.21 -9.84
C ALA A 239 8.13 -18.49 -11.35
N GLN A 240 9.26 -18.95 -11.91
CA GLN A 240 9.37 -19.36 -13.31
C GLN A 240 8.45 -20.55 -13.63
N SER A 241 8.36 -21.54 -12.73
CA SER A 241 7.49 -22.71 -12.91
C SER A 241 6.00 -22.35 -12.97
N MET A 242 5.61 -21.26 -12.29
CA MET A 242 4.25 -20.70 -12.30
C MET A 242 4.00 -19.76 -13.48
N GLY A 243 4.94 -19.70 -14.43
CA GLY A 243 4.89 -18.81 -15.58
C GLY A 243 5.29 -17.38 -15.27
N ALA A 244 5.49 -16.97 -14.02
CA ALA A 244 5.89 -15.59 -13.73
C ALA A 244 7.32 -15.36 -14.23
N LEU A 245 7.44 -14.77 -15.42
CA LEU A 245 8.69 -14.17 -15.88
C LEU A 245 8.93 -12.94 -15.02
N VAL A 246 9.56 -13.16 -13.87
CA VAL A 246 10.09 -12.05 -13.10
C VAL A 246 11.28 -11.55 -13.90
N ALA A 247 11.13 -10.39 -14.55
CA ALA A 247 12.25 -9.81 -15.27
C ALA A 247 13.44 -9.73 -14.31
N GLU A 248 14.62 -10.21 -14.71
CA GLU A 248 15.83 -10.18 -13.86
C GLU A 248 16.08 -8.75 -13.31
N ILE A 249 15.68 -7.74 -14.08
CA ILE A 249 15.74 -6.31 -13.73
C ILE A 249 14.78 -5.90 -12.59
N GLU A 250 13.63 -6.58 -12.42
CA GLU A 250 12.69 -6.35 -11.32
C GLU A 250 13.13 -7.02 -10.02
N VAL A 251 13.92 -8.09 -10.11
CA VAL A 251 14.40 -8.89 -8.97
C VAL A 251 15.76 -8.42 -8.46
N PHE A 252 16.71 -8.25 -9.38
CA PHE A 252 18.12 -8.02 -9.07
C PHE A 252 18.52 -6.58 -9.39
N ASP A 253 17.86 -5.65 -8.71
CA ASP A 253 18.52 -4.38 -8.44
C ASP A 253 19.53 -4.70 -7.34
N ASN A 254 20.83 -4.80 -7.65
CA ASN A 254 21.96 -5.18 -6.76
C ASN A 254 22.12 -4.27 -5.51
N ASN A 255 21.08 -3.54 -5.16
CA ASN A 255 20.95 -2.65 -4.04
C ASN A 255 20.27 -3.37 -2.87
N ALA A 256 20.81 -3.15 -1.67
CA ALA A 256 20.18 -3.52 -0.41
C ALA A 256 19.20 -2.44 0.04
N ILE A 257 18.19 -2.82 0.82
CA ILE A 257 17.29 -1.87 1.45
C ILE A 257 18.04 -1.07 2.51
N ASN A 258 17.81 0.23 2.55
CA ASN A 258 18.37 1.11 3.56
C ASN A 258 18.01 0.64 4.98
N VAL A 259 19.03 0.44 5.83
CA VAL A 259 18.86 0.00 7.23
C VAL A 259 17.91 0.92 8.00
N LEU A 260 17.94 2.23 7.75
CA LEU A 260 17.03 3.18 8.38
C LEU A 260 15.58 2.91 8.01
N ARG A 261 15.30 2.55 6.75
CA ARG A 261 13.95 2.17 6.30
C ARG A 261 13.46 0.95 7.06
N VAL A 262 14.32 -0.06 7.23
CA VAL A 262 13.99 -1.24 8.04
C VAL A 262 13.72 -0.84 9.48
N ALA A 263 14.58 -0.04 10.12
CA ALA A 263 14.39 0.41 11.49
C ALA A 263 13.04 1.14 11.70
N VAL A 264 12.63 2.00 10.76
CA VAL A 264 11.34 2.71 10.81
C VAL A 264 10.16 1.75 10.75
N TYR A 265 10.21 0.74 9.88
CA TYR A 265 9.15 -0.27 9.78
C TYR A 265 9.07 -1.16 11.02
N TRP A 266 10.20 -1.36 11.68
CA TRP A 266 10.27 -2.08 12.94
C TRP A 266 9.71 -1.29 14.13
N VAL A 267 9.42 0.00 14.02
CA VAL A 267 8.89 0.80 15.15
C VAL A 267 7.58 0.19 15.70
N PRO A 268 6.51 -0.04 14.90
CA PRO A 268 5.31 -0.70 15.44
C PRO A 268 5.57 -2.14 15.87
N ALA A 269 6.43 -2.88 15.17
CA ALA A 269 6.82 -4.23 15.53
C ALA A 269 7.43 -4.30 16.94
N LEU A 270 8.37 -3.41 17.25
CA LEU A 270 9.00 -3.32 18.57
C LEU A 270 7.99 -2.90 19.65
N LEU A 271 7.08 -1.97 19.35
CA LEU A 271 5.99 -1.61 20.28
C LEU A 271 5.10 -2.82 20.60
N THR A 272 4.76 -3.66 19.60
CA THR A 272 3.97 -4.88 19.83
C THR A 272 4.70 -5.90 20.71
N LEU A 273 6.04 -5.95 20.63
CA LEU A 273 6.88 -6.87 21.41
C LEU A 273 6.99 -6.40 22.86
N VAL A 274 7.46 -5.17 23.05
CA VAL A 274 7.75 -4.58 24.37
C VAL A 274 6.47 -4.41 25.20
N PHE A 275 5.39 -3.93 24.58
CA PHE A 275 4.14 -3.63 25.27
C PHE A 275 3.02 -4.64 25.01
N ARG A 276 3.38 -5.87 24.62
CA ARG A 276 2.43 -6.92 24.23
C ARG A 276 1.25 -7.08 25.19
N LYS A 277 1.52 -7.20 26.50
CA LYS A 277 0.48 -7.40 27.52
C LYS A 277 -0.49 -6.23 27.62
N ARG A 278 0.01 -4.98 27.50
CA ARG A 278 -0.80 -3.76 27.59
C ARG A 278 -1.63 -3.52 26.33
N LEU A 279 -1.05 -3.77 25.15
CA LEU A 279 -1.72 -3.55 23.86
C LEU A 279 -2.79 -4.60 23.56
N PHE A 280 -2.53 -5.87 23.93
CA PHE A 280 -3.31 -7.02 23.46
C PHE A 280 -4.09 -7.77 24.57
N SER A 281 -4.24 -7.19 25.75
CA SER A 281 -5.15 -7.73 26.79
C SER A 281 -6.59 -7.75 26.30
N ASN A 282 -7.10 -6.59 25.85
CA ASN A 282 -8.44 -6.37 25.30
C ASN A 282 -8.36 -5.91 23.84
N SER A 283 -7.76 -6.74 22.98
CA SER A 283 -7.59 -6.44 21.56
C SER A 283 -8.73 -6.99 20.72
N THR A 284 -9.17 -6.24 19.73
CA THR A 284 -10.12 -6.72 18.72
C THR A 284 -9.42 -7.58 17.66
N ARG A 285 -10.21 -8.34 16.91
CA ARG A 285 -9.72 -9.13 15.78
C ARG A 285 -9.02 -8.28 14.71
N ALA A 286 -9.51 -7.06 14.46
CA ALA A 286 -8.90 -6.12 13.51
C ALA A 286 -7.57 -5.57 14.04
N GLU A 287 -7.48 -5.22 15.32
CA GLU A 287 -6.22 -4.74 15.93
C GLU A 287 -5.13 -5.81 15.88
N ASN A 288 -5.47 -7.06 16.18
CA ASN A 288 -4.55 -8.18 16.04
C ASN A 288 -4.08 -8.37 14.59
N LEU A 289 -5.02 -8.29 13.64
CA LEU A 289 -4.71 -8.43 12.22
C LEU A 289 -3.72 -7.35 11.76
N PHE A 290 -4.02 -6.06 11.98
CA PHE A 290 -3.18 -4.99 11.49
C PHE A 290 -1.80 -4.98 12.17
N ALA A 291 -1.72 -5.33 13.47
CA ALA A 291 -0.43 -5.49 14.14
C ALA A 291 0.39 -6.63 13.54
N ASN A 292 -0.22 -7.78 13.25
CA ASN A 292 0.47 -8.91 12.62
C ASN A 292 0.88 -8.61 11.18
N MET A 293 0.03 -7.96 10.38
CA MET A 293 0.40 -7.52 9.03
C MET A 293 1.58 -6.55 9.07
N SER A 294 1.62 -5.62 10.04
CA SER A 294 2.77 -4.73 10.24
C SER A 294 4.05 -5.50 10.58
N LEU A 295 3.96 -6.55 11.43
CA LEU A 295 5.07 -7.46 11.70
C LEU A 295 5.55 -8.19 10.43
N ILE A 296 4.63 -8.76 9.65
CA ILE A 296 4.97 -9.44 8.39
C ILE A 296 5.67 -8.47 7.43
N SER A 297 5.17 -7.24 7.29
CA SER A 297 5.81 -6.19 6.48
C SER A 297 7.25 -5.94 6.93
N ALA A 298 7.48 -5.78 8.24
CA ALA A 298 8.80 -5.56 8.80
C ALA A 298 9.74 -6.76 8.61
N PHE A 299 9.22 -7.99 8.72
CA PHE A 299 10.00 -9.22 8.53
C PHE A 299 10.41 -9.41 7.06
N ILE A 300 9.50 -9.17 6.12
CA ILE A 300 9.81 -9.25 4.68
C ILE A 300 10.85 -8.19 4.31
N LEU A 301 10.66 -6.95 4.77
CA LEU A 301 11.59 -5.86 4.47
C LEU A 301 12.98 -6.08 5.06
N MET A 302 13.07 -6.74 6.22
CA MET A 302 14.33 -7.13 6.84
C MET A 302 15.13 -8.11 5.99
N ILE A 303 14.48 -9.03 5.25
CA ILE A 303 15.20 -9.93 4.33
C ILE A 303 15.92 -9.12 3.24
N GLY A 304 15.30 -8.03 2.77
CA GLY A 304 15.90 -7.13 1.79
C GLY A 304 17.11 -6.33 2.27
N LEU A 305 17.57 -6.50 3.51
CA LEU A 305 18.88 -6.00 3.96
C LEU A 305 20.05 -6.69 3.28
N VAL A 306 19.85 -7.90 2.74
CA VAL A 306 20.89 -8.65 2.05
C VAL A 306 21.05 -8.12 0.62
N GLN A 307 20.10 -8.41 -0.28
CA GLN A 307 20.03 -7.89 -1.65
C GLN A 307 18.56 -7.87 -2.14
N ALA A 308 18.33 -7.62 -3.44
CA ALA A 308 17.01 -7.65 -4.09
C ALA A 308 15.99 -6.68 -3.45
N ALA A 309 16.43 -5.44 -3.19
CA ALA A 309 15.62 -4.44 -2.50
C ALA A 309 14.24 -4.23 -3.13
N ASN A 310 14.15 -4.22 -4.45
CA ASN A 310 12.89 -3.99 -5.16
C ASN A 310 11.90 -5.14 -4.95
N LEU A 311 12.34 -6.40 -5.02
CA LEU A 311 11.50 -7.57 -4.78
C LEU A 311 10.90 -7.53 -3.37
N PHE A 312 11.75 -7.47 -2.34
CA PHE A 312 11.29 -7.52 -0.96
C PHE A 312 10.49 -6.28 -0.57
N ALA A 313 10.81 -5.09 -1.10
CA ALA A 313 10.02 -3.89 -0.88
C ALA A 313 8.62 -4.00 -1.50
N ARG A 314 8.48 -4.56 -2.71
CA ARG A 314 7.16 -4.80 -3.33
C ARG A 314 6.38 -5.86 -2.57
N MET A 315 7.02 -6.91 -2.07
CA MET A 315 6.38 -7.93 -1.22
C MET A 315 5.92 -7.36 0.13
N ALA A 316 6.73 -6.51 0.77
CA ALA A 316 6.36 -5.86 2.03
C ALA A 316 5.18 -4.89 1.85
N ALA A 317 5.11 -4.19 0.71
CA ALA A 317 4.11 -3.17 0.39
C ALA A 317 2.65 -3.67 0.38
N TYR A 318 2.42 -4.98 0.25
CA TYR A 318 1.09 -5.58 0.44
C TYR A 318 0.56 -5.41 1.86
N PHE A 319 1.46 -5.41 2.85
CA PHE A 319 1.10 -5.39 4.27
C PHE A 319 1.38 -4.04 4.94
N GLU A 320 2.14 -3.15 4.29
CA GLU A 320 2.59 -1.85 4.84
C GLU A 320 1.48 -0.93 5.32
N ILE A 321 0.30 -0.94 4.67
CA ILE A 321 -0.83 -0.11 5.11
C ILE A 321 -1.23 -0.41 6.57
N ALA A 322 -0.96 -1.63 7.03
CA ALA A 322 -1.22 -2.03 8.39
C ALA A 322 -0.31 -1.31 9.39
N THR A 323 0.95 -1.02 9.03
CA THR A 323 1.88 -0.20 9.83
C THR A 323 1.30 1.19 10.08
N ALA A 324 0.74 1.81 9.04
CA ALA A 324 0.08 3.12 9.11
C ALA A 324 -1.20 3.13 9.95
N ILE A 325 -2.04 2.10 9.85
CA ILE A 325 -3.27 1.98 10.66
C ILE A 325 -2.96 1.63 12.11
N THR A 326 -1.87 0.89 12.35
CA THR A 326 -1.57 0.31 13.66
C THR A 326 -1.01 1.31 14.66
N LEU A 327 -0.09 2.16 14.21
CA LEU A 327 0.62 3.07 15.09
C LEU A 327 -0.30 4.02 15.89
N PRO A 328 -1.33 4.67 15.30
CA PRO A 328 -2.18 5.59 16.05
C PRO A 328 -2.93 4.95 17.23
N TRP A 329 -3.47 3.74 17.06
CA TRP A 329 -4.20 3.09 18.13
C TRP A 329 -3.26 2.55 19.22
N MET A 330 -2.04 2.15 18.86
CA MET A 330 -1.01 1.79 19.84
C MET A 330 -0.66 2.99 20.73
N ILE A 331 -0.41 4.16 20.14
CA ILE A 331 -0.12 5.39 20.89
C ILE A 331 -1.31 5.71 21.82
N LYS A 332 -2.54 5.62 21.32
CA LYS A 332 -3.75 5.90 22.11
C LYS A 332 -3.94 4.93 23.29
N LYS A 333 -3.59 3.64 23.14
CA LYS A 333 -3.71 2.64 24.23
C LYS A 333 -2.58 2.70 25.25
N LEU A 334 -1.37 3.10 24.84
CA LEU A 334 -0.19 3.09 25.71
C LEU A 334 -0.08 4.31 26.61
N PHE A 335 -0.56 5.46 26.13
CA PHE A 335 -0.32 6.74 26.78
C PHE A 335 -1.62 7.38 27.27
N THR A 336 -1.54 8.18 28.34
CA THR A 336 -2.65 9.05 28.77
C THR A 336 -2.95 10.10 27.69
N LYS A 337 -4.14 10.70 27.70
CA LYS A 337 -4.57 11.64 26.64
C LYS A 337 -3.55 12.75 26.34
N ARG A 338 -2.97 13.37 27.37
CA ARG A 338 -1.94 14.42 27.21
C ARG A 338 -0.65 13.85 26.63
N SER A 339 -0.13 12.75 27.20
CA SER A 339 1.10 12.11 26.70
C SER A 339 0.94 11.57 25.27
N ALA A 340 -0.24 11.03 24.92
CA ALA A 340 -0.54 10.54 23.59
C ALA A 340 -0.48 11.65 22.54
N GLN A 341 -0.92 12.86 22.86
CA GLN A 341 -0.80 14.03 21.97
C GLN A 341 0.67 14.39 21.71
N TYR A 342 1.50 14.45 22.76
CA TYR A 342 2.94 14.71 22.61
C TYR A 342 3.64 13.62 21.80
N VAL A 343 3.39 12.34 22.10
CA VAL A 343 3.97 11.21 21.37
C VAL A 343 3.51 11.20 19.90
N THR A 344 2.25 11.52 19.64
CA THR A 344 1.72 11.65 18.28
C THR A 344 2.41 12.76 17.51
N ALA A 345 2.60 13.94 18.12
CA ALA A 345 3.31 15.05 17.49
C ALA A 345 4.78 14.71 17.21
N CYS A 346 5.47 14.07 18.16
CA CYS A 346 6.82 13.57 17.98
C CYS A 346 6.91 12.54 16.84
N ALA A 347 5.99 11.57 16.81
CA ALA A 347 5.91 10.60 15.72
C ALA A 347 5.69 11.29 14.37
N ALA A 348 4.75 12.24 14.28
CA ALA A 348 4.50 12.99 13.05
C ALA A 348 5.76 13.70 12.53
N VAL A 349 6.54 14.32 13.42
CA VAL A 349 7.81 14.99 13.07
C VAL A 349 8.86 13.97 12.62
N LEU A 350 9.08 12.89 13.38
CA LEU A 350 10.10 11.87 13.05
C LEU A 350 9.80 11.15 11.73
N TYR A 351 8.54 10.75 11.50
CA TYR A 351 8.13 10.14 10.25
C TYR A 351 8.22 11.13 9.07
N PHE A 352 8.00 12.42 9.29
CA PHE A 352 8.20 13.42 8.24
C PHE A 352 9.69 13.68 7.95
N ILE A 353 10.55 13.71 8.98
CA ILE A 353 12.01 13.79 8.78
C ILE A 353 12.50 12.57 7.99
N TYR A 354 12.06 11.37 8.36
CA TYR A 354 12.39 10.15 7.62
C TYR A 354 11.90 10.23 6.16
N PHE A 355 10.69 10.72 5.93
CA PHE A 355 10.17 10.94 4.58
C PHE A 355 11.06 11.87 3.74
N LEU A 356 11.52 12.98 4.32
CA LEU A 356 12.42 13.91 3.63
C LEU A 356 13.77 13.26 3.31
N TYR A 357 14.31 12.46 4.22
CA TYR A 357 15.53 11.68 3.98
C TYR A 357 15.33 10.64 2.87
N GLU A 358 14.31 9.80 2.97
CA GLU A 358 14.04 8.70 2.04
C GLU A 358 13.84 9.22 0.61
N PHE A 359 12.98 10.23 0.42
CA PHE A 359 12.64 10.71 -0.92
C PHE A 359 13.50 11.86 -1.41
N GLY A 360 14.04 12.68 -0.51
CA GLY A 360 14.91 13.79 -0.86
C GLY A 360 16.36 13.37 -1.10
N VAL A 361 16.90 12.51 -0.23
CA VAL A 361 18.32 12.12 -0.25
C VAL A 361 18.50 10.72 -0.81
N SER A 362 17.81 9.71 -0.26
CA SER A 362 18.08 8.31 -0.61
C SER A 362 17.59 7.92 -2.01
N LYS A 363 16.39 8.36 -2.42
CA LYS A 363 15.77 7.98 -3.70
C LYS A 363 15.79 9.07 -4.77
N GLY A 364 16.16 10.30 -4.42
CA GLY A 364 16.19 11.42 -5.36
C GLY A 364 14.86 11.66 -6.09
N PHE A 365 13.71 11.50 -5.41
CA PHE A 365 12.38 11.60 -6.05
C PHE A 365 12.20 12.91 -6.84
N GLY A 366 12.84 13.99 -6.40
CA GLY A 366 12.76 15.29 -7.06
C GLY A 366 13.32 15.36 -8.47
N SER A 367 14.32 14.55 -8.83
CA SER A 367 14.86 14.50 -10.20
C SER A 367 14.13 13.49 -11.07
N GLY A 368 13.60 12.41 -10.48
CA GLY A 368 12.95 11.32 -11.23
C GLY A 368 11.47 11.54 -11.55
N TYR A 369 10.76 12.35 -10.75
CA TYR A 369 9.33 12.57 -10.92
C TYR A 369 9.02 13.80 -11.77
N SER A 370 8.22 13.61 -12.83
CA SER A 370 7.60 14.68 -13.61
C SER A 370 6.13 14.38 -13.88
N SER A 371 5.32 15.41 -14.08
CA SER A 371 3.89 15.29 -14.37
C SER A 371 3.37 16.48 -15.16
N ILE A 372 2.34 16.25 -15.98
CA ILE A 372 1.57 17.34 -16.57
C ILE A 372 0.59 17.95 -15.55
N THR A 373 0.10 19.14 -15.83
CA THR A 373 -0.99 19.75 -15.06
C THR A 373 -2.33 19.15 -15.45
N LEU A 374 -3.31 19.23 -14.54
CA LEU A 374 -4.68 18.79 -14.84
C LEU A 374 -5.28 19.56 -16.03
N TRP A 375 -4.94 20.85 -16.16
CA TRP A 375 -5.38 21.66 -17.29
C TRP A 375 -4.80 21.14 -18.62
N GLN A 376 -3.49 20.87 -18.67
CA GLN A 376 -2.85 20.26 -19.85
C GLN A 376 -3.46 18.91 -20.22
N PHE A 377 -3.82 18.10 -19.22
CA PHE A 377 -4.54 16.85 -19.46
C PHE A 377 -5.92 17.11 -20.08
N ILE A 378 -6.71 18.02 -19.52
CA ILE A 378 -8.04 18.35 -20.04
C ILE A 378 -7.93 18.88 -21.48
N THR A 379 -7.02 19.80 -21.78
CA THR A 379 -6.82 20.33 -23.14
C THR A 379 -6.38 19.23 -24.12
N SER A 380 -5.56 18.26 -23.66
CA SER A 380 -5.16 17.11 -24.49
C SER A 380 -6.32 16.21 -24.91
N LEU A 381 -7.43 16.19 -24.17
CA LEU A 381 -8.62 15.40 -24.52
C LEU A 381 -9.45 16.05 -25.64
N PHE A 382 -9.32 17.36 -25.84
CA PHE A 382 -10.11 18.12 -26.82
C PHE A 382 -9.30 18.55 -28.06
N GLY A 383 -8.11 17.98 -28.27
CA GLY A 383 -7.32 18.19 -29.49
C GLY A 383 -6.26 19.29 -29.44
N GLY A 384 -6.00 19.90 -28.27
CA GLY A 384 -4.98 20.94 -28.09
C GLY A 384 -5.48 22.34 -28.41
#